data_AF-A0A4Y2JWC5-F1
#
_entry.id   AF-A0A4Y2JWC5-F1
#
_cell.length_a   1.000
_cell.length_b   1.000
_cell.length_c   1.000
_cell.angle_alpha   90.00
_cell.angle_beta   90.00
_cell.angle_gamma   90.00
#
_symmetry.space_group_name_H-M   'P 1'
#
loop_
_entity.id
_entity.type
_entity.pdbx_description
1 polymer ?
#
loop_
_entity_poly.entity_id
_entity_poly.type
_entity_poly.pdbx_seq_one_letter_code
_entity_poly.pdbx_strand_id
1 'polypeptide(L)'
;MMLTAIETYEKVKKQVAVIGQDVDLLVLPTALTSDYMDILMLKEGKGKIKDGFYSSEDLRNSNLVIECKKSILFLQAISGCDTTSGFYGKGKLLAVQLFNYSKYLQDIPEIFNNPK
;
A
#
# COMPACT_ATOMS: atom_id res chain seq x y z
N MET A 1 34.94 -1.75 14.10
CA MET A 1 34.58 -0.41 13.60
C MET A 1 33.31 0.01 14.32
N MET A 2 33.34 1.08 15.11
CA MET A 2 32.19 1.56 15.89
C MET A 2 31.31 2.40 14.96
N LEU A 3 30.02 2.05 14.86
CA LEU A 3 29.05 2.82 14.07
C LEU A 3 28.67 4.08 14.84
N THR A 4 28.52 5.17 14.11
CA THR A 4 27.95 6.41 14.65
C THR A 4 26.48 6.19 15.02
N ALA A 5 25.94 7.06 15.87
CA ALA A 5 24.53 7.00 16.25
C ALA A 5 23.59 7.14 15.04
N ILE A 6 24.00 7.91 14.01
CA ILE A 6 23.24 8.09 12.77
C ILE A 6 23.23 6.79 11.94
N GLU A 7 24.40 6.18 11.71
CA GLU A 7 24.48 4.92 10.98
C GLU A 7 23.76 3.78 11.71
N THR A 8 23.72 3.82 13.05
CA THR A 8 22.96 2.87 13.86
C THR A 8 21.46 3.13 13.70
N TYR A 9 21.03 4.39 13.74
CA TYR A 9 19.63 4.80 13.55
C TYR A 9 19.08 4.44 12.15
N GLU A 10 19.91 4.53 11.12
CA GLU A 10 19.56 4.07 9.76
C GLU A 10 19.46 2.54 9.64
N LYS A 11 20.13 1.80 10.52
CA LYS A 11 20.10 0.32 10.56
C LYS A 11 18.98 -0.24 11.43
N VAL A 12 18.40 0.55 12.32
CA VAL A 12 17.25 0.12 13.13
C VAL A 12 15.98 0.30 12.30
N LYS A 13 15.31 -0.83 12.01
CA LYS A 13 14.00 -0.83 11.37
C LYS A 13 13.02 -0.03 12.22
N LYS A 14 12.39 0.98 11.62
CA LYS A 14 11.41 1.83 12.33
C LYS A 14 10.03 1.26 12.12
N GLN A 15 9.21 1.32 13.18
CA GLN A 15 7.84 0.83 13.13
C GLN A 15 6.88 1.92 13.62
N VAL A 16 5.77 2.08 12.91
CA VAL A 16 4.66 2.95 13.29
C VAL A 16 3.40 2.09 13.34
N ALA A 17 2.65 2.18 14.44
CA ALA A 17 1.36 1.50 14.56
C ALA A 17 0.21 2.48 14.32
N VAL A 18 -0.76 2.06 13.51
CA VAL A 18 -1.99 2.80 13.22
C VAL A 18 -3.19 1.92 13.59
N ILE A 19 -4.13 2.48 14.33
CA ILE A 19 -5.40 1.82 14.65
C ILE A 19 -6.50 2.56 13.89
N GLY A 20 -7.27 1.84 13.08
CA GLY A 20 -8.33 2.46 12.29
C GLY A 20 -9.07 1.46 11.43
N GLN A 21 -10.24 1.84 10.93
CA GLN A 21 -11.08 0.93 10.15
C GLN A 21 -10.87 1.05 8.64
N ASP A 22 -10.41 2.21 8.19
CA ASP A 22 -10.21 2.50 6.77
C ASP A 22 -8.87 1.93 6.29
N VAL A 23 -8.93 1.13 5.23
CA VAL A 23 -7.76 0.47 4.63
C VAL A 23 -6.81 1.48 3.97
N ASP A 24 -7.30 2.67 3.64
CA ASP A 24 -6.49 3.74 3.05
C ASP A 24 -5.40 4.23 4.01
N LEU A 25 -5.60 4.04 5.31
CA LEU A 25 -4.60 4.28 6.37
C LEU A 25 -3.37 3.37 6.25
N LEU A 26 -3.46 2.27 5.50
CA LEU A 26 -2.33 1.42 5.16
C LEU A 26 -1.88 1.62 3.71
N VAL A 27 -2.83 1.72 2.77
CA VAL A 27 -2.55 1.80 1.33
C VAL A 27 -1.76 3.05 0.97
N LEU A 28 -2.19 4.24 1.43
CA LEU A 28 -1.51 5.50 1.11
C LEU A 28 -0.10 5.55 1.73
N PRO A 29 0.08 5.24 3.02
CA PRO A 29 1.41 5.30 3.60
C PRO A 29 2.37 4.25 3.04
N THR A 30 1.87 3.09 2.59
CA THR A 30 2.70 2.07 1.94
C THR A 30 3.42 2.60 0.69
N ALA A 31 2.77 3.50 -0.06
CA ALA A 31 3.38 4.15 -1.23
C ALA A 31 4.34 5.28 -0.86
N LEU A 32 4.00 6.05 0.18
CA LEU A 32 4.68 7.31 0.52
C LEU A 32 5.87 7.13 1.47
N THR A 33 5.94 6.01 2.18
CA THR A 33 7.00 5.75 3.15
C THR A 33 8.19 5.00 2.54
N SER A 34 9.37 5.27 3.11
CA SER A 34 10.60 4.58 2.77
C SER A 34 10.59 3.11 3.21
N ASP A 35 11.31 2.25 2.50
CA ASP A 35 11.29 0.80 2.77
C ASP A 35 11.90 0.39 4.12
N TYR A 36 12.69 1.26 4.76
CA TYR A 36 13.24 1.02 6.10
C TYR A 36 12.25 1.32 7.24
N MET A 37 11.06 1.86 6.92
CA MET A 37 9.96 2.04 7.86
C MET A 37 8.84 1.04 7.54
N ASP A 38 8.33 0.40 8.58
CA ASP A 38 7.13 -0.44 8.47
C ASP A 38 5.96 0.19 9.24
N ILE A 39 4.79 0.10 8.63
CA ILE A 39 3.53 0.59 9.16
C ILE A 39 2.68 -0.62 9.48
N LEU A 40 2.39 -0.79 10.76
CA LEU A 40 1.52 -1.83 11.28
C LEU A 40 0.13 -1.24 11.45
N MET A 41 -0.86 -1.81 10.78
CA MET A 41 -2.25 -1.43 10.92
C MET A 41 -3.01 -2.47 11.72
N LEU A 42 -3.60 -2.06 12.84
CA LEU A 42 -4.67 -2.79 13.52
C LEU A 42 -6.00 -2.27 12.99
N LYS A 43 -6.66 -3.11 12.19
CA LYS A 43 -8.01 -2.87 11.72
C LYS A 43 -9.01 -3.44 12.70
N GLU A 44 -9.67 -2.57 13.46
CA GLU A 44 -10.72 -2.98 14.39
C GLU A 44 -11.88 -3.67 13.65
N GLY A 45 -12.28 -4.82 14.18
CA GLY A 45 -13.46 -5.54 13.75
C GLY A 45 -14.75 -4.80 14.12
N LYS A 46 -15.84 -5.13 13.42
CA LYS A 46 -17.19 -4.69 13.81
C LYS A 46 -18.07 -5.90 14.09
N GLY A 47 -18.77 -5.90 15.22
CA GLY A 47 -19.71 -6.96 15.60
C GLY A 47 -19.01 -8.30 15.79
N LYS A 48 -19.32 -9.27 14.92
CA LYS A 48 -18.73 -10.62 14.96
C LYS A 48 -17.42 -10.76 14.17
N ILE A 49 -17.01 -9.70 13.45
CA ILE A 49 -15.76 -9.70 12.69
C ILE A 49 -14.62 -9.47 13.67
N LYS A 50 -13.58 -10.30 13.61
CA LYS A 50 -12.36 -10.15 14.42
C LYS A 50 -11.50 -9.00 13.89
N ASP A 51 -10.64 -8.51 14.76
CA ASP A 51 -9.60 -7.55 14.38
C ASP A 51 -8.65 -8.16 13.32
N GLY A 52 -8.22 -7.31 12.39
CA GLY A 52 -7.23 -7.65 11.37
C GLY A 52 -5.91 -6.94 11.65
N PHE A 53 -4.80 -7.63 11.43
CA PHE A 53 -3.46 -7.04 11.51
C PHE A 53 -2.83 -7.07 10.12
N TYR A 54 -2.29 -5.94 9.70
CA TYR A 54 -1.68 -5.76 8.39
C TYR A 54 -0.38 -4.98 8.51
N SER A 55 0.59 -5.25 7.63
CA SER A 55 1.87 -4.56 7.56
C SER A 55 2.06 -3.97 6.17
N SER A 56 2.66 -2.78 6.09
CA SER A 56 3.03 -2.16 4.82
C SER A 56 4.11 -2.95 4.10
N GLU A 57 5.03 -3.56 4.85
CA GLU A 57 6.06 -4.42 4.31
C GLU A 57 5.48 -5.71 3.72
N ASP A 58 4.56 -6.36 4.44
CA ASP A 58 3.85 -7.53 3.92
C ASP A 58 3.08 -7.19 2.64
N LEU A 59 2.43 -6.02 2.61
CA LEU A 59 1.72 -5.54 1.42
C LEU A 59 2.67 -5.29 0.24
N ARG A 60 3.84 -4.67 0.46
CA ARG A 60 4.87 -4.43 -0.56
C ARG A 60 5.46 -5.73 -1.10
N ASN A 61 5.69 -6.71 -0.22
CA ASN A 61 6.31 -7.99 -0.55
C ASN A 61 5.29 -9.03 -1.03
N SER A 62 3.99 -8.72 -0.96
CA SER A 62 2.94 -9.61 -1.44
C SER A 62 2.95 -9.73 -2.96
N ASN A 63 2.50 -10.89 -3.46
CA ASN A 63 2.23 -11.10 -4.88
C ASN A 63 0.85 -10.54 -5.31
N LEU A 64 0.22 -9.70 -4.47
CA LEU A 64 -1.10 -9.17 -4.75
C LEU A 64 -1.07 -8.14 -5.88
N VAL A 65 -0.04 -7.29 -5.92
CA VAL A 65 0.12 -6.21 -6.90
C VAL A 65 1.54 -6.23 -7.45
N ILE A 66 1.68 -6.34 -8.77
CA ILE A 66 2.97 -6.22 -9.44
C ILE A 66 3.58 -4.83 -9.18
N GLU A 67 4.83 -4.80 -8.73
CA GLU A 67 5.53 -3.58 -8.34
C GLU A 67 4.71 -2.70 -7.37
N CYS A 68 4.13 -3.32 -6.34
CA CYS A 68 3.19 -2.72 -5.37
C CYS A 68 3.52 -1.24 -5.03
N LYS A 69 4.75 -0.94 -4.63
CA LYS A 69 5.16 0.43 -4.26
C LYS A 69 4.95 1.46 -5.38
N LYS A 70 5.21 1.10 -6.64
CA LYS A 70 4.98 1.97 -7.80
C LYS A 70 3.49 2.03 -8.17
N SER A 71 2.81 0.89 -8.09
CA SER A 71 1.49 0.68 -8.69
C SER A 71 0.32 1.03 -7.77
N ILE A 72 0.51 1.01 -6.44
CA ILE A 72 -0.58 1.03 -5.48
C ILE A 72 -1.40 2.34 -5.50
N LEU A 73 -0.76 3.50 -5.73
CA LEU A 73 -1.48 4.79 -5.83
C LEU A 73 -2.33 4.85 -7.10
N PHE A 74 -1.79 4.38 -8.22
CA PHE A 74 -2.54 4.27 -9.47
C PHE A 74 -3.74 3.33 -9.31
N LEU A 75 -3.53 2.16 -8.70
CA LEU A 75 -4.60 1.21 -8.40
C LEU A 75 -5.67 1.80 -7.48
N GLN A 76 -5.29 2.52 -6.44
CA GLN A 76 -6.21 3.21 -5.55
C GLN A 76 -7.05 4.25 -6.32
N ALA A 77 -6.42 4.99 -7.23
CA ALA A 77 -7.11 5.99 -8.05
C ALA A 77 -8.14 5.39 -9.02
N ILE A 78 -7.82 4.28 -9.70
CA ILE A 78 -8.72 3.68 -10.69
C ILE A 78 -9.76 2.71 -10.10
N SER A 79 -9.45 2.12 -8.94
CA SER A 79 -10.36 1.19 -8.26
C SER A 79 -11.38 1.88 -7.36
N GLY A 80 -11.16 3.17 -7.07
CA GLY A 80 -12.02 3.97 -6.21
C GLY A 80 -11.75 3.78 -4.71
N CYS A 81 -12.09 4.81 -3.94
CA CYS A 81 -12.13 4.89 -2.49
C CYS A 81 -13.56 5.29 -2.06
N ASP A 82 -13.84 5.33 -0.75
CA ASP A 82 -15.11 5.74 -0.13
C ASP A 82 -15.74 6.99 -0.77
N THR A 83 -14.93 7.93 -1.28
CA THR A 83 -15.40 9.17 -1.93
C THR A 83 -15.06 9.29 -3.41
N THR A 84 -14.35 8.32 -4.01
CA THR A 84 -13.92 8.39 -5.42
C THR A 84 -14.54 7.27 -6.25
N SER A 85 -15.02 7.61 -7.45
CA SER A 85 -15.60 6.64 -8.36
C SER A 85 -14.55 5.67 -8.90
N GLY A 86 -14.86 4.38 -8.92
CA GLY A 86 -14.08 3.34 -9.61
C GLY A 86 -14.74 2.94 -10.94
N PHE A 87 -14.13 1.98 -11.64
CA PHE A 87 -14.71 1.43 -12.86
C PHE A 87 -16.09 0.80 -12.61
N TYR A 88 -17.07 1.16 -13.45
CA TYR A 88 -18.43 0.66 -13.35
C TYR A 88 -18.48 -0.87 -13.37
N GLY A 89 -19.17 -1.46 -12.37
CA GLY A 89 -19.32 -2.91 -12.25
C GLY A 89 -18.03 -3.67 -11.90
N LYS A 90 -16.97 -2.98 -11.45
CA LYS A 90 -15.69 -3.60 -11.06
C LYS A 90 -15.32 -3.22 -9.62
N GLY A 91 -15.20 -4.22 -8.75
CA GLY A 91 -14.64 -4.02 -7.40
C GLY A 91 -13.11 -3.97 -7.40
N LYS A 92 -12.51 -3.54 -6.28
CA LYS A 92 -11.05 -3.39 -6.13
C LYS A 92 -10.27 -4.65 -6.50
N LEU A 93 -10.75 -5.83 -6.10
CA LEU A 93 -10.09 -7.11 -6.44
C LEU A 93 -10.02 -7.35 -7.94
N LEU A 94 -11.09 -7.07 -8.68
CA LEU A 94 -11.11 -7.23 -10.14
C LEU A 94 -10.19 -6.20 -10.83
N ALA A 95 -10.09 -4.98 -10.29
CA ALA A 95 -9.16 -3.97 -10.79
C ALA A 95 -7.70 -4.42 -10.62
N VAL A 96 -7.35 -4.97 -9.46
CA VAL A 96 -6.01 -5.53 -9.19
C VAL A 96 -5.71 -6.70 -10.11
N GLN A 97 -6.65 -7.64 -10.28
CA GLN A 97 -6.46 -8.77 -11.20
C GLN A 97 -6.26 -8.31 -12.65
N LEU A 98 -7.04 -7.33 -13.11
CA LEU A 98 -6.89 -6.76 -14.44
C LEU A 98 -5.53 -6.07 -14.63
N PHE A 99 -5.08 -5.32 -13.62
CA PHE A 99 -3.77 -4.69 -13.61
C PHE A 99 -2.63 -5.71 -13.70
N ASN A 100 -2.67 -6.78 -12.89
CA ASN A 100 -1.66 -7.83 -12.92
C ASN A 100 -1.64 -8.60 -14.24
N TYR A 101 -2.77 -8.68 -14.94
CA TYR A 101 -2.88 -9.35 -16.25
C TYR A 101 -2.36 -8.48 -17.40
N SER A 102 -2.64 -7.18 -17.40
CA SER A 102 -2.38 -6.30 -18.53
C SER A 102 -1.02 -5.60 -18.43
N LYS A 103 -0.07 -5.98 -19.29
CA LYS A 103 1.22 -5.28 -19.40
C LYS A 103 1.06 -3.78 -19.69
N TYR A 104 0.10 -3.42 -20.55
CA TYR A 104 -0.20 -2.02 -20.84
C TYR A 104 -0.57 -1.23 -19.58
N LEU A 105 -1.35 -1.82 -18.66
CA LEU A 105 -1.69 -1.14 -17.42
C LEU A 105 -0.50 -1.02 -16.47
N GLN A 106 0.47 -1.93 -16.54
CA GLN A 106 1.67 -1.93 -15.70
C GLN A 106 2.65 -0.82 -16.07
N ASP A 107 2.58 -0.27 -17.29
CA ASP A 107 3.40 0.85 -17.73
C ASP A 107 2.84 2.22 -17.28
N ILE A 108 1.54 2.30 -16.94
CA ILE A 108 0.86 3.56 -16.58
C ILE A 108 1.34 4.15 -15.24
N PRO A 109 1.60 3.37 -14.17
CA PRO A 109 2.09 3.90 -12.89
C PRO A 109 3.30 4.82 -13.01
N GLU A 110 4.21 4.57 -13.97
CA GLU A 110 5.38 5.43 -14.18
C GLU A 110 4.99 6.85 -14.59
N ILE A 111 4.02 6.96 -15.51
CA ILE A 111 3.46 8.24 -15.97
C ILE A 111 2.65 8.89 -14.85
N PHE A 112 1.83 8.09 -14.14
CA PHE A 112 0.97 8.56 -13.07
C PHE A 112 1.77 9.19 -11.91
N ASN A 113 2.89 8.56 -11.52
CA ASN A 113 3.71 9.03 -10.41
C ASN A 113 4.62 10.22 -10.77
N ASN A 114 4.81 10.50 -12.06
CA ASN A 114 5.69 11.58 -12.55
C ASN A 114 4.94 12.50 -13.52
N PRO A 115 3.95 13.28 -13.04
CA PRO A 115 3.27 14.25 -13.88
C PRO A 115 4.26 15.32 -14.36
N LYS A 116 4.13 15.69 -15.64
CA LYS A 116 4.91 16.79 -16.25
C LYS A 116 4.41 18.16 -15.80
#